data_AF-A0AA44ANK3-F1
#
_entry.id   AF-A0AA44ANK3-F1
#
_cell.length_a   1.000
_cell.length_b   1.000
_cell.length_c   1.000
_cell.angle_alpha   90.00
_cell.angle_beta   90.00
_cell.angle_gamma   90.00
#
_symmetry.space_group_name_H-M   'P 1'
#
loop_
_entity.id
_entity.type
_entity.pdbx_description
1 polymer ?
#
loop_
_entity_poly.entity_id
_entity_poly.type
_entity_poly.pdbx_seq_one_letter_code
_entity_poly.pdbx_strand_id
1 'polypeptide(L)'
;MSIQIGKLLPDGSVRHIKALHETLSKDLVRKLRVFYPNEKRVDALLSLGDIHVLGPSPYGKWVGYGDAVHCFSKIRDGREQPRQFPARRADNTDIFSRMADTCLLFAGGKWNVMVGDECRKISSYDGDVPSHDSMGPVSVYVNNHARLEKIHTPRHWQGLQELAEQESCILYVYRGCRLVKIIRSSNLKKKLYVTR
;
A
#
# COMPACT_ATOMS: atom_id res chain seq x y z
N MET A 1 2.51 -20.87 3.48
CA MET A 1 1.31 -20.77 2.64
C MET A 1 1.67 -19.92 1.43
N SER A 2 1.21 -20.29 0.23
CA SER A 2 1.52 -19.55 -1.01
C SER A 2 0.22 -19.20 -1.73
N ILE A 3 0.15 -17.99 -2.27
CA ILE A 3 -0.97 -17.51 -3.08
C ILE A 3 -0.62 -17.60 -4.56
N GLN A 4 -1.61 -17.89 -5.39
CA GLN A 4 -1.50 -17.75 -6.83
C GLN A 4 -2.05 -16.39 -7.28
N ILE A 5 -1.29 -15.64 -8.06
CA ILE A 5 -1.74 -14.37 -8.65
C ILE A 5 -1.81 -14.56 -10.16
N GLY A 6 -2.98 -14.35 -10.75
CA GLY A 6 -3.25 -14.61 -12.14
C GLY A 6 -4.04 -13.50 -12.83
N LYS A 7 -3.98 -13.52 -14.16
CA LYS A 7 -4.75 -12.66 -15.06
C LYS A 7 -5.42 -13.51 -16.12
N LEU A 8 -6.71 -13.30 -16.32
CA LEU A 8 -7.48 -13.90 -17.40
C LEU A 8 -7.04 -13.31 -18.75
N LEU A 9 -6.71 -14.17 -19.71
CA LEU A 9 -6.33 -13.79 -21.06
C LEU A 9 -7.54 -13.86 -22.01
N PRO A 10 -7.48 -13.19 -23.18
CA PRO A 10 -8.57 -13.21 -24.17
C PRO A 10 -8.90 -14.60 -24.71
N ASP A 11 -7.94 -15.53 -24.68
CA ASP A 11 -8.11 -16.93 -25.10
C ASP A 11 -8.79 -17.81 -24.03
N GLY A 12 -9.18 -17.22 -22.89
CA GLY A 12 -9.81 -17.93 -21.77
C GLY A 12 -8.81 -18.56 -20.80
N SER A 13 -7.52 -18.61 -21.14
CA SER A 13 -6.47 -19.12 -20.26
C SER A 13 -6.09 -18.11 -19.18
N VAL A 14 -5.42 -18.57 -18.12
CA VAL A 14 -4.95 -17.69 -17.03
C VAL A 14 -3.44 -17.70 -17.00
N ARG A 15 -2.82 -16.52 -17.18
CA ARG A 15 -1.38 -16.32 -16.94
C ARG A 15 -1.16 -16.04 -15.46
N HIS A 16 -0.27 -16.75 -14.78
CA HIS A 16 -0.12 -16.65 -13.33
C HIS A 16 1.30 -16.86 -12.80
N ILE A 17 1.53 -16.39 -11.57
CA ILE A 17 2.75 -16.55 -10.77
C ILE A 17 2.40 -17.00 -9.34
N LYS A 18 3.37 -17.58 -8.64
CA LYS A 18 3.26 -17.85 -7.20
C LYS A 18 3.83 -16.69 -6.38
N ALA A 19 3.11 -16.33 -5.32
CA ALA A 19 3.57 -15.45 -4.25
C ALA A 19 3.82 -16.29 -2.99
N LEU A 20 5.09 -16.58 -2.70
CA LEU A 20 5.48 -17.65 -1.78
C LEU A 20 5.40 -17.28 -0.30
N HIS A 21 5.61 -16.00 0.05
CA HIS A 21 5.54 -15.53 1.45
C HIS A 21 4.33 -14.63 1.70
N GLU A 22 3.36 -14.65 0.78
CA GLU A 22 2.14 -13.87 0.90
C GLU A 22 1.00 -14.72 1.44
N THR A 23 0.18 -14.11 2.29
CA THR A 23 -1.06 -14.68 2.82
C THR A 23 -2.19 -13.70 2.60
N LEU A 24 -3.42 -14.21 2.48
CA LEU A 24 -4.57 -13.36 2.17
C LEU A 24 -4.76 -12.39 3.33
N SER A 25 -4.56 -11.10 3.05
CA SER A 25 -4.62 -10.05 4.05
C SER A 25 -5.24 -8.80 3.45
N LYS A 26 -5.80 -7.94 4.31
CA LYS A 26 -6.36 -6.65 3.89
C LYS A 26 -5.31 -5.79 3.16
N ASP A 27 -4.05 -5.85 3.59
CA ASP A 27 -2.95 -5.13 2.95
C ASP A 27 -2.63 -5.66 1.54
N LEU A 28 -2.54 -6.99 1.37
CA LEU A 28 -2.32 -7.61 0.07
C LEU A 28 -3.42 -7.23 -0.94
N VAL A 29 -4.68 -7.38 -0.51
CA VAL A 29 -5.87 -7.04 -1.30
C VAL A 29 -5.84 -5.56 -1.70
N ARG A 30 -5.50 -4.68 -0.76
CA ARG A 30 -5.35 -3.25 -1.00
C ARG A 30 -4.21 -2.94 -1.98
N LYS A 31 -3.04 -3.58 -1.85
CA LYS A 31 -1.93 -3.38 -2.77
C LYS A 31 -2.33 -3.71 -4.20
N LEU A 32 -2.97 -4.85 -4.42
CA LEU A 32 -3.47 -5.25 -5.74
C LEU A 32 -4.46 -4.25 -6.31
N ARG A 33 -5.46 -3.84 -5.53
CA ARG A 33 -6.46 -2.88 -6.00
C ARG A 33 -5.87 -1.51 -6.33
N VAL A 34 -5.04 -0.96 -5.44
CA VAL A 34 -4.52 0.41 -5.56
C VAL A 34 -3.38 0.49 -6.58
N PHE A 35 -2.44 -0.45 -6.50
CA PHE A 35 -1.21 -0.37 -7.28
C PHE A 35 -1.18 -1.30 -8.48
N TYR A 36 -2.16 -2.18 -8.66
CA TYR A 36 -2.29 -2.98 -9.87
C TYR A 36 -3.71 -2.85 -10.48
N PRO A 37 -4.18 -1.62 -10.78
CA PRO A 37 -5.56 -1.37 -11.19
C PRO A 37 -5.84 -1.68 -12.66
N ASN A 38 -4.80 -1.94 -13.47
CA ASN A 38 -4.94 -2.07 -14.91
C ASN A 38 -4.02 -3.14 -15.49
N GLU A 39 -4.38 -3.58 -16.71
CA GLU A 39 -3.69 -4.62 -17.47
C GLU A 39 -2.18 -4.42 -17.52
N LYS A 40 -1.72 -3.20 -17.85
CA LYS A 40 -0.29 -2.89 -17.99
C LYS A 40 0.50 -3.16 -16.71
N ARG A 41 -0.04 -2.79 -15.55
CA ARG A 41 0.63 -3.02 -14.26
C ARG A 41 0.57 -4.48 -13.85
N VAL A 42 -0.53 -5.17 -14.13
CA VAL A 42 -0.66 -6.61 -13.88
C VAL A 42 0.30 -7.41 -14.76
N ASP A 43 0.44 -7.05 -16.04
CA ASP A 43 1.40 -7.69 -16.94
C ASP A 43 2.84 -7.48 -16.51
N ALA A 44 3.18 -6.29 -16.01
CA ALA A 44 4.49 -6.02 -15.43
C ALA A 44 4.75 -6.87 -14.18
N LEU A 45 3.74 -7.06 -13.31
CA LEU A 45 3.83 -7.95 -12.15
C LEU A 45 4.08 -9.39 -12.58
N LEU A 46 3.28 -9.93 -13.50
CA LEU A 46 3.43 -11.31 -13.98
C LEU A 46 4.76 -11.54 -14.68
N SER A 47 5.31 -10.51 -15.34
CA SER A 47 6.60 -10.60 -16.02
C SER A 47 7.79 -10.75 -15.06
N LEU A 48 7.60 -10.51 -13.76
CA LEU A 48 8.61 -10.77 -12.74
C LEU A 48 8.84 -12.26 -12.46
N GLY A 49 7.92 -13.13 -12.89
CA GLY A 49 7.88 -14.52 -12.46
C GLY A 49 7.43 -14.66 -11.01
N ASP A 50 7.72 -15.80 -10.39
CA ASP A 50 7.38 -16.02 -8.99
C ASP A 50 8.05 -14.98 -8.08
N ILE A 51 7.29 -14.54 -7.08
CA ILE A 51 7.71 -13.52 -6.12
C ILE A 51 7.70 -14.09 -4.70
N HIS A 52 8.57 -13.57 -3.84
CA HIS A 52 8.44 -13.79 -2.40
C HIS A 52 7.52 -12.76 -1.77
N VAL A 53 7.68 -11.49 -2.12
CA VAL A 53 6.98 -10.35 -1.51
C VAL A 53 6.32 -9.50 -2.59
N LEU A 54 5.04 -9.16 -2.38
CA LEU A 54 4.31 -8.20 -3.19
C LEU A 54 4.52 -6.78 -2.64
N GLY A 55 5.22 -5.97 -3.43
CA GLY A 55 5.31 -4.53 -3.24
C GLY A 55 4.26 -3.78 -4.06
N PRO A 56 4.03 -2.49 -3.77
CA PRO A 56 3.29 -1.57 -4.65
C PRO A 56 3.81 -1.47 -6.10
N SER A 57 5.12 -1.60 -6.31
CA SER A 57 5.76 -1.43 -7.61
C SER A 57 6.33 -2.74 -8.13
N PRO A 58 5.95 -3.17 -9.35
CA PRO A 58 6.64 -4.27 -10.03
C PRO A 58 7.98 -3.81 -10.63
N TYR A 59 8.19 -2.50 -10.77
CA TYR A 59 9.40 -1.90 -11.34
C TYR A 59 10.45 -1.61 -10.27
N GLY A 60 11.72 -1.49 -10.67
CA GLY A 60 12.84 -1.26 -9.75
C GLY A 60 13.45 -2.57 -9.25
N LYS A 61 14.47 -2.48 -8.40
CA LYS A 61 15.05 -3.65 -7.71
C LYS A 61 14.70 -3.58 -6.23
N TRP A 62 14.53 -4.73 -5.61
CA TRP A 62 14.33 -4.81 -4.18
C TRP A 62 15.57 -4.32 -3.43
N VAL A 63 15.40 -3.41 -2.46
CA VAL A 63 16.53 -2.77 -1.75
C VAL A 63 16.88 -3.40 -0.41
N GLY A 64 16.18 -4.47 -0.01
CA GLY A 64 16.46 -5.18 1.24
C GLY A 64 15.28 -5.22 2.19
N TYR A 65 15.53 -5.76 3.39
CA TYR A 65 14.53 -5.88 4.43
C TYR A 65 13.94 -4.50 4.80
N GLY A 66 12.61 -4.39 4.77
CA GLY A 66 11.92 -3.11 4.98
C GLY A 66 11.62 -2.31 3.72
N ASP A 67 12.00 -2.80 2.53
CA ASP A 67 11.53 -2.23 1.26
C ASP A 67 10.00 -2.32 1.17
N ALA A 68 9.35 -1.16 1.30
CA ALA A 68 7.89 -1.04 1.28
C ALA A 68 7.34 -0.79 -0.14
N VAL A 69 8.19 -0.72 -1.16
CA VAL A 69 7.83 -0.27 -2.52
C VAL A 69 7.96 -1.39 -3.53
N HIS A 70 9.07 -2.09 -3.57
CA HIS A 70 9.35 -3.03 -4.66
C HIS A 70 8.92 -4.46 -4.33
N CYS A 71 8.40 -5.17 -5.33
CA CYS A 71 8.27 -6.63 -5.21
C CYS A 71 9.64 -7.28 -5.03
N PHE A 72 9.71 -8.41 -4.33
CA PHE A 72 10.87 -9.31 -4.40
C PHE A 72 10.59 -10.40 -5.44
N SER A 73 11.26 -10.35 -6.59
CA SER A 73 11.20 -11.38 -7.62
C SER A 73 12.30 -12.41 -7.41
N LYS A 74 11.95 -13.69 -7.50
CA LYS A 74 12.93 -14.79 -7.44
C LYS A 74 14.00 -14.64 -8.51
N ILE A 75 13.60 -14.33 -9.73
CA ILE A 75 14.50 -14.23 -10.88
C ILE A 75 15.36 -12.97 -10.77
N ARG A 76 14.74 -11.80 -10.58
CA ARG A 76 15.44 -10.51 -10.60
C ARG A 76 16.30 -10.26 -9.36
N ASP A 77 15.74 -10.51 -8.17
CA ASP A 77 16.35 -10.12 -6.90
C ASP A 77 16.99 -11.32 -6.20
N GLY A 78 16.35 -12.49 -6.27
CA GLY A 78 16.90 -13.76 -5.77
C GLY A 78 18.01 -14.36 -6.64
N ARG A 79 18.24 -13.82 -7.86
CA ARG A 79 19.21 -14.33 -8.85
C ARG A 79 18.96 -15.78 -9.27
N GLU A 80 17.71 -16.21 -9.18
CA GLU A 80 17.28 -17.55 -9.54
C GLU A 80 17.19 -17.72 -11.06
N GLN A 81 17.27 -18.97 -11.54
CA GLN A 81 17.26 -19.20 -12.99
C GLN A 81 15.91 -18.82 -13.61
N PRO A 82 15.88 -17.99 -14.69
CA PRO A 82 14.64 -17.52 -15.31
C PRO A 82 13.70 -18.63 -15.78
N ARG A 83 14.25 -19.81 -16.13
CA ARG A 83 13.48 -20.96 -16.60
C ARG A 83 12.69 -21.67 -15.50
N GLN A 84 13.06 -21.50 -14.24
CA GLN A 84 12.45 -22.23 -13.13
C GLN A 84 11.23 -21.51 -12.54
N PHE A 85 11.22 -20.18 -12.59
CA PHE A 85 10.21 -19.36 -11.93
C PHE A 85 9.45 -18.41 -12.87
N PRO A 86 9.25 -18.69 -14.17
CA PRO A 86 8.51 -17.79 -15.04
C PRO A 86 7.01 -17.80 -14.72
N ALA A 87 6.28 -16.81 -15.23
CA ALA A 87 4.83 -16.91 -15.29
C ALA A 87 4.40 -18.14 -16.09
N ARG A 88 3.43 -18.86 -15.55
CA ARG A 88 2.84 -20.08 -16.10
C ARG A 88 1.48 -19.79 -16.71
N ARG A 89 0.95 -20.76 -17.44
CA ARG A 89 -0.42 -20.75 -17.96
C ARG A 89 -1.22 -21.88 -17.33
N ALA A 90 -2.45 -21.57 -16.93
CA ALA A 90 -3.51 -22.53 -16.67
C ALA A 90 -4.53 -22.43 -17.81
N ASP A 91 -5.13 -23.54 -18.22
CA ASP A 91 -5.97 -23.55 -19.42
C ASP A 91 -7.27 -22.75 -19.25
N ASN A 92 -7.76 -22.62 -18.01
CA ASN A 92 -8.94 -21.84 -17.69
C ASN A 92 -8.95 -21.42 -16.20
N THR A 93 -9.98 -20.66 -15.82
CA THR A 93 -10.16 -20.15 -14.44
C THR A 93 -10.45 -21.25 -13.41
N ASP A 94 -11.08 -22.35 -13.81
CA ASP A 94 -11.42 -23.47 -12.92
C ASP A 94 -10.18 -24.28 -12.52
N ILE A 95 -9.28 -24.55 -13.47
CA ILE A 95 -7.98 -25.15 -13.15
C ILE A 95 -7.18 -24.21 -12.25
N PHE A 96 -7.17 -22.92 -12.57
CA PHE A 96 -6.43 -21.93 -11.80
C PHE A 96 -6.94 -21.81 -10.35
N SER A 97 -8.25 -21.81 -10.11
CA SER A 97 -8.81 -21.67 -8.74
C SER A 97 -8.40 -22.82 -7.80
N ARG A 98 -8.06 -23.99 -8.36
CA ARG A 98 -7.64 -25.18 -7.60
C ARG A 98 -6.13 -25.28 -7.38
N MET A 99 -5.33 -24.34 -7.89
CA MET A 99 -3.86 -24.39 -7.80
C MET A 99 -3.30 -23.98 -6.43
N ALA A 100 -4.12 -23.37 -5.56
CA ALA A 100 -3.79 -23.01 -4.18
C ALA A 100 -5.07 -22.75 -3.38
N ASP A 101 -4.97 -22.79 -2.06
CA ASP A 101 -6.08 -22.45 -1.14
C ASP A 101 -6.63 -21.03 -1.38
N THR A 102 -5.82 -20.15 -1.94
CA THR A 102 -6.22 -18.81 -2.33
C THR A 102 -5.60 -18.43 -3.66
N CYS A 103 -6.46 -18.06 -4.61
CA CYS A 103 -6.08 -17.57 -5.93
C CYS A 103 -6.64 -16.16 -6.15
N LEU A 104 -5.82 -15.23 -6.63
CA LEU A 104 -6.18 -13.85 -6.92
C LEU A 104 -6.19 -13.66 -8.43
N LEU A 105 -7.36 -13.35 -8.99
CA LEU A 105 -7.57 -13.25 -10.43
C LEU A 105 -7.91 -11.83 -10.86
N PHE A 106 -7.11 -11.28 -11.76
CA PHE A 106 -7.45 -10.08 -12.51
C PHE A 106 -8.26 -10.47 -13.75
N ALA A 107 -9.51 -10.02 -13.82
CA ALA A 107 -10.41 -10.28 -14.94
C ALA A 107 -11.37 -9.10 -15.13
N GLY A 108 -11.57 -8.69 -16.39
CA GLY A 108 -12.47 -7.57 -16.72
C GLY A 108 -12.07 -6.26 -16.05
N GLY A 109 -10.76 -6.01 -15.91
CA GLY A 109 -10.22 -4.82 -15.26
C GLY A 109 -10.38 -4.79 -13.73
N LYS A 110 -10.74 -5.91 -13.08
CA LYS A 110 -11.00 -5.96 -11.64
C LYS A 110 -10.37 -7.20 -11.01
N TRP A 111 -10.02 -7.08 -9.73
CA TRP A 111 -9.51 -8.20 -8.95
C TRP A 111 -10.62 -9.01 -8.30
N ASN A 112 -10.46 -10.32 -8.30
CA ASN A 112 -11.33 -11.30 -7.66
C ASN A 112 -10.47 -12.23 -6.80
N VAL A 113 -11.00 -12.65 -5.66
CA VAL A 113 -10.44 -13.67 -4.78
C VAL A 113 -11.22 -14.96 -5.03
N MET A 114 -10.51 -16.04 -5.26
CA MET A 114 -11.06 -17.38 -5.41
C MET A 114 -10.53 -18.25 -4.26
N VAL A 115 -11.45 -18.72 -3.43
CA VAL A 115 -11.18 -19.58 -2.27
C VAL A 115 -12.13 -20.77 -2.36
N GLY A 116 -11.58 -21.95 -2.67
CA GLY A 116 -12.41 -23.11 -3.02
C GLY A 116 -13.31 -22.80 -4.23
N ASP A 117 -14.62 -23.07 -4.08
CA ASP A 117 -15.62 -22.83 -5.12
C ASP A 117 -16.17 -21.39 -5.12
N GLU A 118 -15.77 -20.56 -4.17
CA GLU A 118 -16.26 -19.20 -4.05
C GLU A 118 -15.38 -18.21 -4.83
N CYS A 119 -15.98 -17.49 -5.78
CA CYS A 119 -15.38 -16.35 -6.44
C CYS A 119 -16.00 -15.04 -5.90
N ARG A 120 -15.20 -14.26 -5.19
CA ARG A 120 -15.62 -12.99 -4.60
C ARG A 120 -14.84 -11.85 -5.22
N LYS A 121 -15.55 -10.84 -5.69
CA LYS A 121 -14.93 -9.62 -6.21
C LYS A 121 -14.29 -8.82 -5.08
N ILE A 122 -13.07 -8.34 -5.28
CA ILE A 122 -12.43 -7.41 -4.35
C ILE A 122 -13.17 -6.08 -4.45
N SER A 123 -14.07 -5.83 -3.50
CA SER A 123 -14.83 -4.58 -3.41
C SER A 123 -14.04 -3.50 -2.65
N SER A 124 -14.49 -2.25 -2.76
CA SER A 124 -13.95 -1.09 -2.07
C SER A 124 -14.25 -1.05 -0.56
N TYR A 125 -15.03 -2.01 -0.01
CA TYR A 125 -15.53 -1.90 1.36
C TYR A 125 -14.63 -2.47 2.46
N ASP A 126 -13.53 -3.14 2.12
CA ASP A 126 -12.54 -3.56 3.12
C ASP A 126 -11.55 -2.42 3.43
N GLY A 127 -12.00 -1.50 4.30
CA GLY A 127 -11.15 -0.51 4.99
C GLY A 127 -10.52 0.54 4.08
N ASP A 128 -11.19 0.87 2.99
CA ASP A 128 -10.60 1.59 1.87
C ASP A 128 -11.03 3.04 1.76
N VAL A 129 -10.76 3.78 2.83
CA VAL A 129 -10.36 5.17 2.67
C VAL A 129 -8.95 5.23 3.27
N PRO A 130 -7.88 5.47 2.48
CA PRO A 130 -6.77 6.22 3.03
C PRO A 130 -7.39 7.53 3.46
N SER A 131 -7.84 7.62 4.70
CA SER A 131 -8.29 8.89 5.25
C SER A 131 -7.05 9.76 5.19
N HIS A 132 -7.02 10.71 4.25
CA HIS A 132 -6.04 11.78 4.26
C HIS A 132 -6.07 12.53 5.61
N ASP A 133 -7.14 12.33 6.41
CA ASP A 133 -7.30 12.79 7.79
C ASP A 133 -6.78 11.84 8.88
N SER A 134 -6.38 10.61 8.56
CA SER A 134 -5.86 9.71 9.59
C SER A 134 -4.46 10.15 10.02
N MET A 135 -4.41 10.71 11.22
CA MET A 135 -3.20 11.18 11.88
C MET A 135 -2.41 10.07 12.59
N GLY A 136 -2.85 8.81 12.51
CA GLY A 136 -2.21 7.67 13.19
C GLY A 136 -0.69 7.51 12.98
N PRO A 137 -0.12 7.77 11.79
CA PRO A 137 1.33 7.64 11.57
C PRO A 137 2.13 8.93 11.79
N VAL A 138 1.54 9.94 12.43
CA VAL A 138 2.10 11.29 12.54
C VAL A 138 2.38 11.64 14.00
N SER A 139 3.50 12.30 14.27
CA SER A 139 3.85 12.86 15.57
C SER A 139 3.85 14.38 15.50
N VAL A 140 3.25 15.02 16.51
CA VAL A 140 3.11 16.47 16.56
C VAL A 140 3.90 17.02 17.73
N TYR A 141 4.60 18.13 17.47
CA TYR A 141 5.45 18.80 18.44
C TYR A 141 5.09 20.28 18.52
N VAL A 142 5.26 20.86 19.70
CA VAL A 142 5.20 22.31 19.93
C VAL A 142 6.60 22.79 20.31
N ASN A 143 6.95 24.02 19.92
CA ASN A 143 8.18 24.65 20.38
C ASN A 143 7.95 25.26 21.76
N ASN A 144 8.60 24.70 22.78
CA ASN A 144 8.62 25.21 24.13
C ASN A 144 10.06 25.59 24.49
N HIS A 145 10.35 26.88 24.62
CA HIS A 145 11.66 27.41 25.00
C HIS A 145 12.86 26.76 24.27
N ALA A 146 12.80 26.72 22.93
CA ALA A 146 13.81 26.14 22.04
C ALA A 146 13.96 24.61 22.07
N ARG A 147 12.99 23.89 22.66
CA ARG A 147 12.87 22.44 22.57
C ARG A 147 11.54 22.05 21.93
N LEU A 148 11.57 21.00 21.11
CA LEU A 148 10.35 20.42 20.55
C LEU A 148 9.79 19.39 21.53
N GLU A 149 8.63 19.69 22.11
CA GLU A 149 7.91 18.81 23.03
C GLU A 149 6.80 18.08 22.28
N LYS A 150 6.76 16.75 22.42
CA LYS A 150 5.76 15.91 21.76
C LYS A 150 4.42 16.06 22.47
N ILE A 151 3.37 16.36 21.73
CA ILE A 151 2.01 16.51 22.26
C ILE A 151 1.09 15.37 21.84
N HIS A 152 -0.04 15.22 22.54
CA HIS A 152 -1.08 14.30 22.11
C HIS A 152 -1.60 14.73 20.74
N THR A 153 -1.60 13.80 19.80
CA THR A 153 -1.96 14.07 18.42
C THR A 153 -3.48 13.93 18.25
N PRO A 154 -4.21 14.99 17.87
CA PRO A 154 -5.63 14.90 17.57
C PRO A 154 -5.90 13.87 16.46
N ARG A 155 -7.11 13.32 16.43
CA ARG A 155 -7.47 12.28 15.46
C ARG A 155 -7.58 12.79 14.01
N HIS A 156 -7.72 14.10 13.82
CA HIS A 156 -7.98 14.75 12.53
C HIS A 156 -7.17 16.05 12.38
N TRP A 157 -6.86 16.43 11.14
CA TRP A 157 -6.11 17.65 10.83
C TRP A 157 -6.79 18.94 11.30
N GLN A 158 -8.11 19.00 11.24
CA GLN A 158 -8.85 20.18 11.70
C GLN A 158 -8.61 20.45 13.19
N GLY A 159 -8.55 19.40 14.01
CA GLY A 159 -8.25 19.53 15.44
C GLY A 159 -6.85 20.08 15.73
N LEU A 160 -5.88 19.90 14.82
CA LEU A 160 -4.58 20.56 14.96
C LEU A 160 -4.63 22.06 14.70
N GLN A 161 -5.44 22.49 13.73
CA GLN A 161 -5.62 23.91 13.44
C GLN A 161 -6.31 24.60 14.63
N GLU A 162 -7.37 23.99 15.15
CA GLU A 162 -8.08 24.46 16.35
C GLU A 162 -7.15 24.52 17.57
N LEU A 163 -6.34 23.49 17.80
CA LEU A 163 -5.37 23.47 18.90
C LEU A 163 -4.32 24.60 18.76
N ALA A 164 -3.77 24.79 17.55
CA ALA A 164 -2.83 25.88 17.30
C ALA A 164 -3.48 27.26 17.53
N GLU A 165 -4.75 27.42 17.15
CA GLU A 165 -5.50 28.65 17.36
C GLU A 165 -5.79 28.91 18.84
N GLN A 166 -6.28 27.90 19.56
CA GLN A 166 -6.59 27.95 20.99
C GLN A 166 -5.34 28.25 21.83
N GLU A 167 -4.24 27.54 21.60
CA GLU A 167 -3.01 27.69 22.37
C GLU A 167 -2.09 28.80 21.85
N SER A 168 -2.47 29.45 20.74
CA SER A 168 -1.66 30.49 20.08
C SER A 168 -0.21 30.04 19.81
N CYS A 169 -0.04 28.80 19.34
CA CYS A 169 1.27 28.17 19.19
C CYS A 169 1.58 27.79 17.73
N ILE A 170 2.81 27.31 17.51
CA ILE A 170 3.24 26.73 16.23
C ILE A 170 3.41 25.24 16.44
N LEU A 171 2.69 24.45 15.64
CA LEU A 171 2.77 22.99 15.66
C LEU A 171 3.63 22.49 14.50
N TYR A 172 4.53 21.57 14.81
CA TYR A 172 5.43 20.91 13.87
C TYR A 172 5.01 19.46 13.73
N VAL A 173 4.68 19.06 12.50
CA VAL A 173 4.05 17.79 12.23
C VAL A 173 5.03 16.90 11.47
N TYR A 174 5.39 15.76 12.06
CA TYR A 174 6.38 14.82 11.53
C TYR A 174 5.76 13.48 11.17
N ARG A 175 6.23 12.87 10.08
CA ARG A 175 5.99 11.47 9.75
C ARG A 175 7.32 10.72 9.78
N GLY A 176 7.52 9.90 10.83
CA GLY A 176 8.85 9.39 11.15
C GLY A 176 9.82 10.54 11.43
N CYS A 177 10.94 10.61 10.70
CA CYS A 177 11.94 11.67 10.82
C CYS A 177 11.72 12.86 9.87
N ARG A 178 10.67 12.87 9.05
CA ARG A 178 10.42 13.93 8.06
C ARG A 178 9.36 14.91 8.54
N LEU A 179 9.69 16.21 8.53
CA LEU A 179 8.72 17.28 8.75
C LEU A 179 7.78 17.36 7.54
N VAL A 180 6.49 17.16 7.75
CA VAL A 180 5.47 17.12 6.68
C VAL A 180 4.60 18.37 6.66
N LYS A 181 4.44 19.08 7.78
CA LYS A 181 3.65 20.30 7.86
C LYS A 181 4.04 21.17 9.06
N ILE A 182 3.92 22.49 8.89
CA ILE A 182 3.98 23.46 9.98
C ILE A 182 2.63 24.15 10.03
N ILE A 183 1.98 24.12 11.19
CA ILE A 183 0.70 24.77 11.43
C ILE A 183 0.95 25.95 12.36
N ARG A 184 0.54 27.14 11.93
CA ARG A 184 0.75 28.38 12.68
C ARG A 184 -0.60 28.95 13.07
N SER A 185 -0.75 29.28 14.35
CA SER A 185 -1.88 30.07 14.81
C SER A 185 -1.99 31.40 14.07
N SER A 186 -3.19 31.75 13.63
CA SER A 186 -3.52 33.09 13.13
C SER A 186 -3.47 34.14 14.25
N ASN A 187 -3.67 33.73 15.51
CA ASN A 187 -3.63 34.59 16.69
C ASN A 187 -2.21 35.07 17.06
N LEU A 188 -1.16 34.37 16.61
CA LEU A 188 0.23 34.80 16.79
C LEU A 188 0.52 36.15 16.14
N LYS A 189 -0.09 36.43 14.98
CA LYS A 189 0.06 37.73 14.31
C LYS A 189 -0.64 38.85 15.09
N LYS A 190 -1.80 38.58 15.72
CA LYS A 190 -2.56 39.60 16.45
C LYS A 190 -1.81 40.12 17.69
N LYS A 191 -1.09 39.25 18.43
CA LYS A 191 -0.29 39.69 19.60
C LYS A 191 0.85 40.66 19.25
N LEU A 192 1.39 40.61 18.02
CA LEU A 192 2.43 41.55 17.57
C LEU A 192 1.88 42.96 17.28
N TYR A 193 0.58 43.10 16.98
CA TYR A 193 -0.04 44.38 16.64
C TYR A 193 -0.85 45.03 17.78
N VAL A 194 -0.99 44.37 18.94
CA VAL A 194 -1.64 44.95 20.13
C VAL A 194 -0.63 45.65 21.06
N THR A 195 0.66 45.66 20.69
CA THR A 195 1.74 46.30 21.48
C THR A 195 2.28 47.58 20.81
N ARG A 196 1.41 48.41 20.24
CA ARG A 196 1.74 49.79 19.85
C ARG A 196 0.72 50.76 20.43
#